data_AF-A0A3B1DV50-F1
#
_entry.id   AF-A0A3B1DV50-F1
#
_cell.length_a   1.000
_cell.length_b   1.000
_cell.length_c   1.000
_cell.angle_alpha   90.00
_cell.angle_beta   90.00
_cell.angle_gamma   90.00
#
_symmetry.space_group_name_H-M   'P 1'
#
loop_
_entity.id
_entity.type
_entity.pdbx_description
1 polymer ?
#
loop_
_entity_poly.entity_id
_entity_poly.type
_entity_poly.pdbx_seq_one_letter_code
_entity_poly.pdbx_strand_id
1 'polypeptide(L)'
;TDGFIPASNMKLLTTGAAVSVLGPDFVFRTEIAIDGRRVIIRGDGDPALADPEILRNTEPRMTVEDFLETLTGAIADKLPDGCSEIILDDRIFDREFVHPTWDRNDLNKWYAPEVAGLNFHGNLLAIFASPAPEGVGTPPRLTMQPRSAWIQIANRAKTVAKGSNTYWPSRKSDANSFTLFGNVRTTAPTPLNTPTHNNPLLFGQLLAERLMRRGIAVGNETRPRLKPPAAVRLADPDETLPEGELAAIITTPLQEVLNRCNTDSINLYAEALLKRIGHEVTREQGTWDNGASVLRMTLEERLGSNAAITTIIADGSGLSHSNIVTPLTLTGWVESFALDETLREPYLLSLA
;
A
#
# COMPACT_ATOMS: atom_id res chain seq x y z
N THR A 1 -28.33 19.42 11.55
CA THR A 1 -27.66 19.91 10.32
C THR A 1 -27.45 18.74 9.41
N ASP A 2 -27.56 18.94 8.10
CA ASP A 2 -27.49 17.84 7.12
C ASP A 2 -26.08 17.24 7.05
N GLY A 3 -26.00 15.94 6.79
CA GLY A 3 -24.75 15.23 6.50
C GLY A 3 -24.50 15.15 5.00
N PHE A 4 -23.23 15.15 4.60
CA PHE A 4 -22.80 15.12 3.19
C PHE A 4 -21.74 14.05 2.97
N ILE A 5 -21.57 13.64 1.71
CA ILE A 5 -20.45 12.79 1.31
C ILE A 5 -19.16 13.62 1.43
N PRO A 6 -18.22 13.26 2.34
CA PRO A 6 -17.06 14.10 2.65
C PRO A 6 -15.98 14.06 1.57
N ALA A 7 -16.01 13.05 0.69
CA ALA A 7 -14.85 12.69 -0.14
C ALA A 7 -13.58 12.62 0.72
N SER A 8 -12.43 13.06 0.22
CA SER A 8 -11.16 13.01 0.94
C SER A 8 -11.09 13.78 2.26
N ASN A 9 -12.09 14.62 2.59
CA ASN A 9 -12.18 15.20 3.94
C ASN A 9 -12.37 14.12 5.03
N MET A 10 -12.77 12.91 4.65
CA MET A 10 -12.82 11.75 5.54
C MET A 10 -11.46 11.45 6.19
N LYS A 11 -10.36 11.72 5.47
CA LYS A 11 -8.99 11.51 5.97
C LYS A 11 -8.70 12.35 7.21
N LEU A 12 -9.35 13.50 7.38
CA LEU A 12 -9.22 14.32 8.59
C LEU A 12 -9.67 13.57 9.84
N LEU A 13 -10.78 12.81 9.73
CA LEU A 13 -11.26 11.97 10.81
C LEU A 13 -10.32 10.77 11.01
N THR A 14 -9.95 10.09 9.94
CA THR A 14 -9.13 8.88 9.98
C THR A 14 -7.75 9.13 10.58
N THR A 15 -7.06 10.18 10.14
CA THR A 15 -5.73 10.54 10.66
C THR A 15 -5.79 11.07 12.08
N GLY A 16 -6.84 11.80 12.45
CA GLY A 16 -7.07 12.23 13.83
C GLY A 16 -7.33 11.05 14.78
N ALA A 17 -8.10 10.06 14.34
CA ALA A 17 -8.36 8.86 15.11
C ALA A 17 -7.08 8.03 15.23
N ALA A 18 -6.31 7.89 14.15
CA ALA A 18 -5.02 7.21 14.17
C ALA A 18 -4.05 7.81 15.19
N VAL A 19 -3.83 9.12 15.19
CA VAL A 19 -2.92 9.74 16.16
C VAL A 19 -3.44 9.66 17.60
N SER A 20 -4.77 9.67 17.79
CA SER A 20 -5.37 9.52 19.13
C SER A 20 -5.26 8.10 19.67
N VAL A 21 -5.43 7.08 18.83
CA VAL A 21 -5.47 5.67 19.23
C VAL A 21 -4.09 5.05 19.29
N LEU A 22 -3.25 5.29 18.28
CA LEU A 22 -1.91 4.70 18.20
C LEU A 22 -0.89 5.50 19.03
N GLY A 23 -1.15 6.80 19.21
CA GLY A 23 -0.22 7.75 19.81
C GLY A 23 0.77 8.34 18.80
N PRO A 24 1.29 9.55 19.07
CA PRO A 24 2.14 10.28 18.12
C PRO A 24 3.50 9.60 17.87
N ASP A 25 3.99 8.84 18.86
CA ASP A 25 5.27 8.12 18.79
C ASP A 25 5.14 6.72 18.18
N PHE A 26 3.96 6.36 17.66
CA PHE A 26 3.75 5.06 17.02
C PHE A 26 4.69 4.88 15.81
N VAL A 27 5.22 3.67 15.67
CA VAL A 27 6.11 3.29 14.57
C VAL A 27 5.62 1.97 14.00
N PHE A 28 5.29 1.97 12.71
CA PHE A 28 5.00 0.75 11.98
C PHE A 28 6.25 -0.12 11.87
N ARG A 29 6.10 -1.45 11.96
CA ARG A 29 7.22 -2.39 11.89
C ARG A 29 6.95 -3.53 10.91
N THR A 30 7.66 -3.55 9.78
CA THR A 30 7.71 -4.74 8.92
C THR A 30 8.92 -5.59 9.31
N GLU A 31 8.68 -6.80 9.79
CA GLU A 31 9.73 -7.67 10.33
C GLU A 31 10.04 -8.82 9.37
N ILE A 32 11.32 -9.08 9.16
CA ILE A 32 11.80 -10.19 8.35
C ILE A 32 12.62 -11.11 9.23
N ALA A 33 12.13 -12.34 9.39
CA ALA A 33 12.76 -13.35 10.21
C ALA A 33 13.12 -14.60 9.37
N ILE A 34 14.14 -15.31 9.83
CA ILE A 34 14.67 -16.51 9.21
C ILE A 34 14.47 -17.67 10.17
N ASP A 35 13.78 -18.71 9.71
CA ASP A 35 13.62 -19.94 10.45
C ASP A 35 14.17 -21.12 9.65
N GLY A 36 15.41 -21.51 9.96
CA GLY A 36 16.18 -22.43 9.14
C GLY A 36 16.36 -21.87 7.73
N ARG A 37 15.71 -22.49 6.74
CA ARG A 37 15.70 -22.01 5.34
C ARG A 37 14.42 -21.27 4.94
N ARG A 38 13.51 -21.01 5.88
CA ARG A 38 12.27 -20.27 5.62
C ARG A 38 12.48 -18.78 5.88
N VAL A 39 11.96 -17.94 5.02
CA VAL A 39 11.83 -16.50 5.26
C VAL A 39 10.40 -16.23 5.70
N ILE A 40 10.23 -15.52 6.80
CA ILE A 40 8.93 -15.08 7.31
C ILE A 40 8.93 -13.56 7.30
N ILE A 41 7.97 -12.95 6.60
CA ILE A 41 7.80 -11.51 6.51
C ILE A 41 6.48 -11.14 7.18
N ARG A 42 6.54 -10.38 8.26
CA ARG A 42 5.37 -9.93 9.02
C ARG A 42 5.09 -8.47 8.70
N GLY A 43 3.90 -8.21 8.18
CA GLY A 43 3.40 -6.86 7.96
C GLY A 43 2.69 -6.32 9.20
N ASP A 44 2.82 -5.02 9.45
CA ASP A 44 2.12 -4.28 10.51
C ASP A 44 1.08 -3.31 9.91
N GLY A 45 0.67 -3.54 8.66
CA GLY A 45 -0.28 -2.69 7.96
C GLY A 45 0.32 -1.37 7.45
N ASP A 46 1.64 -1.27 7.40
CA ASP A 46 2.35 -0.07 6.93
C ASP A 46 2.02 0.22 5.45
N PRO A 47 1.37 1.36 5.10
CA PRO A 47 1.11 1.74 3.72
C PRO A 47 2.34 2.36 3.02
N ALA A 48 3.37 2.73 3.79
CA ALA A 48 4.55 3.47 3.33
C ALA A 48 5.70 2.59 2.88
N LEU A 49 5.62 1.27 3.08
CA LEU A 49 6.71 0.35 2.74
C LEU A 49 7.10 0.51 1.27
N ALA A 50 8.32 1.01 1.07
CA ALA A 50 8.87 1.34 -0.25
C ALA A 50 8.04 2.35 -1.08
N ASP A 51 7.33 3.29 -0.45
CA ASP A 51 6.75 4.43 -1.16
C ASP A 51 7.88 5.30 -1.76
N PRO A 52 7.86 5.62 -3.07
CA PRO A 52 8.92 6.38 -3.72
C PRO A 52 9.16 7.77 -3.13
N GLU A 53 8.12 8.47 -2.64
CA GLU A 53 8.28 9.81 -2.06
C GLU A 53 8.96 9.74 -0.69
N ILE A 54 8.68 8.70 0.09
CA ILE A 54 9.32 8.42 1.38
C ILE A 54 10.78 7.99 1.16
N LEU A 55 11.02 7.03 0.27
CA LEU A 55 12.38 6.58 -0.05
C LEU A 55 13.28 7.69 -0.61
N ARG A 56 12.72 8.68 -1.32
CA ARG A 56 13.51 9.82 -1.84
C ARG A 56 14.00 10.74 -0.72
N ASN A 57 13.37 10.71 0.46
CA ASN A 57 13.72 11.52 1.62
C ASN A 57 14.65 10.80 2.61
N THR A 58 14.99 9.53 2.36
CA THR A 58 15.99 8.82 3.17
C THR A 58 17.39 9.36 2.90
N GLU A 59 18.31 9.12 3.84
CA GLU A 59 19.73 9.45 3.69
C GLU A 59 20.59 8.18 3.87
N PRO A 60 21.26 7.67 2.81
CA PRO A 60 21.21 8.17 1.43
C PRO A 60 19.83 7.98 0.80
N ARG A 61 19.53 8.79 -0.23
CA ARG A 61 18.29 8.65 -1.01
C ARG A 61 18.21 7.27 -1.65
N MET A 62 17.06 6.63 -1.55
CA MET A 62 16.84 5.30 -2.10
C MET A 62 15.79 5.30 -3.20
N THR A 63 15.98 4.44 -4.19
CA THR A 63 14.90 4.03 -5.10
C THR A 63 14.23 2.76 -4.59
N VAL A 64 13.10 2.39 -5.18
CA VAL A 64 12.40 1.14 -4.87
C VAL A 64 13.25 -0.09 -5.20
N GLU A 65 14.08 0.00 -6.25
CA GLU A 65 15.05 -1.06 -6.56
C GLU A 65 16.16 -1.13 -5.52
N ASP A 66 16.68 0.01 -5.05
CA ASP A 66 17.68 0.03 -3.97
C ASP A 66 17.11 -0.56 -2.68
N PHE A 67 15.86 -0.25 -2.35
CA PHE A 67 15.15 -0.84 -1.21
C PHE A 67 15.08 -2.36 -1.32
N LEU A 68 14.58 -2.87 -2.47
CA LEU A 68 14.46 -4.31 -2.69
C LEU A 68 15.83 -5.01 -2.68
N GLU A 69 16.85 -4.43 -3.29
CA GLU A 69 18.20 -5.00 -3.32
C GLU A 69 18.87 -4.99 -1.93
N THR A 70 18.65 -3.94 -1.14
CA THR A 70 19.15 -3.84 0.24
C THR A 70 18.51 -4.92 1.11
N LEU A 71 17.18 -5.02 1.08
CA LEU A 71 16.44 -6.03 1.84
C LEU A 71 16.82 -7.46 1.41
N THR A 72 16.91 -7.69 0.09
CA THR A 72 17.34 -8.99 -0.45
C THR A 72 18.75 -9.35 0.03
N GLY A 73 19.67 -8.37 0.09
CA GLY A 73 21.02 -8.59 0.62
C GLY A 73 21.01 -9.07 2.07
N ALA A 74 20.28 -8.37 2.94
CA ALA A 74 20.14 -8.74 4.35
C ALA A 74 19.56 -10.15 4.55
N ILE A 75 18.60 -10.55 3.70
CA ILE A 75 18.03 -11.91 3.71
C ILE A 75 19.05 -12.94 3.19
N ALA A 76 19.73 -12.65 2.08
CA ALA A 76 20.67 -13.56 1.45
C ALA A 76 21.84 -13.93 2.37
N ASP A 77 22.35 -12.97 3.15
CA ASP A 77 23.45 -13.17 4.10
C ASP A 77 23.11 -14.20 5.19
N LYS A 78 21.82 -14.44 5.44
CA LYS A 78 21.30 -15.41 6.42
C LYS A 78 20.91 -16.75 5.80
N LEU A 79 20.99 -16.90 4.47
CA LEU A 79 20.52 -18.09 3.74
C LEU A 79 21.62 -18.69 2.83
N PRO A 80 22.82 -19.02 3.36
CA PRO A 80 23.92 -19.54 2.55
C PRO A 80 23.56 -20.85 1.81
N ASP A 81 22.67 -21.66 2.39
CA ASP A 81 22.24 -22.95 1.85
C ASP A 81 20.94 -22.85 1.01
N GLY A 82 20.49 -21.64 0.68
CA GLY A 82 19.24 -21.39 -0.04
C GLY A 82 18.02 -21.20 0.84
N CYS A 83 16.94 -20.75 0.22
CA CYS A 83 15.62 -20.54 0.81
C CYS A 83 14.70 -21.70 0.42
N SER A 84 14.02 -22.36 1.36
CA SER A 84 12.97 -23.33 1.03
C SER A 84 11.67 -22.66 0.61
N GLU A 85 11.28 -21.59 1.31
CA GLU A 85 10.03 -20.86 1.04
C GLU A 85 10.04 -19.47 1.69
N ILE A 86 9.27 -18.54 1.12
CA ILE A 86 8.97 -17.23 1.70
C ILE A 86 7.49 -17.21 2.12
N ILE A 87 7.23 -16.91 3.39
CA ILE A 87 5.91 -16.84 4.00
C ILE A 87 5.61 -15.38 4.32
N LEU A 88 4.47 -14.88 3.86
CA LEU A 88 4.00 -13.53 4.13
C LEU A 88 2.88 -13.58 5.17
N ASP A 89 3.13 -13.04 6.35
CA ASP A 89 2.13 -12.85 7.39
C ASP A 89 1.54 -11.44 7.27
N ASP A 90 0.42 -11.35 6.54
CA ASP A 90 -0.37 -10.14 6.35
C ASP A 90 -1.62 -10.13 7.25
N ARG A 91 -1.72 -11.04 8.22
CA ARG A 91 -2.92 -11.28 9.04
C ARG A 91 -3.19 -10.19 10.08
N ILE A 92 -2.35 -9.15 10.14
CA ILE A 92 -2.68 -7.91 10.87
C ILE A 92 -4.00 -7.32 10.38
N PHE A 93 -4.33 -7.50 9.09
CA PHE A 93 -5.63 -7.16 8.48
C PHE A 93 -6.32 -8.41 7.94
N ASP A 94 -7.63 -8.27 7.72
CA ASP A 94 -8.38 -9.24 6.93
C ASP A 94 -7.92 -9.26 5.46
N ARG A 95 -8.26 -10.35 4.76
CA ARG A 95 -7.99 -10.51 3.33
C ARG A 95 -9.16 -10.02 2.46
N GLU A 96 -9.92 -9.05 2.95
CA GLU A 96 -10.82 -8.26 2.14
C GLU A 96 -10.04 -7.07 1.58
N PHE A 97 -9.44 -7.28 0.41
CA PHE A 97 -8.50 -6.30 -0.16
C PHE A 97 -9.18 -5.08 -0.79
N VAL A 98 -10.46 -5.18 -1.14
CA VAL A 98 -11.21 -4.08 -1.79
C VAL A 98 -12.47 -3.84 -0.99
N HIS A 99 -12.71 -2.58 -0.61
CA HIS A 99 -13.93 -2.25 0.12
C HIS A 99 -15.17 -2.54 -0.76
N PRO A 100 -16.22 -3.18 -0.23
CA PRO A 100 -17.31 -3.73 -1.03
C PRO A 100 -18.20 -2.66 -1.68
N THR A 101 -18.15 -1.42 -1.20
CA THR A 101 -18.94 -0.31 -1.74
C THR A 101 -18.17 0.58 -2.73
N TRP A 102 -16.88 0.34 -2.97
CA TRP A 102 -16.14 1.11 -3.96
C TRP A 102 -16.67 0.86 -5.38
N ASP A 103 -16.67 1.90 -6.21
CA ASP A 103 -17.10 1.75 -7.61
C ASP A 103 -16.15 0.80 -8.33
N ARG A 104 -16.70 -0.26 -8.92
CA ARG A 104 -15.95 -1.26 -9.68
C ARG A 104 -15.19 -0.65 -10.86
N ASN A 105 -15.67 0.47 -11.41
CA ASN A 105 -15.01 1.21 -12.49
C ASN A 105 -13.73 1.91 -12.02
N ASP A 106 -13.59 2.12 -10.72
CA ASP A 106 -12.44 2.80 -10.13
C ASP A 106 -11.31 1.84 -9.73
N LEU A 107 -11.57 0.54 -9.63
CA LEU A 107 -10.58 -0.47 -9.14
C LEU A 107 -9.33 -0.65 -10.03
N ASN A 108 -9.32 -0.05 -11.22
CA ASN A 108 -8.12 0.00 -12.09
C ASN A 108 -7.36 1.32 -11.96
N LYS A 109 -7.87 2.29 -11.20
CA LYS A 109 -7.26 3.60 -11.00
C LYS A 109 -6.36 3.58 -9.79
N TRP A 110 -5.26 4.33 -9.87
CA TRP A 110 -4.21 4.35 -8.86
C TRP A 110 -4.67 4.72 -7.45
N TYR A 111 -5.82 5.41 -7.32
CA TYR A 111 -6.37 5.82 -6.03
C TYR A 111 -7.30 4.77 -5.39
N ALA A 112 -7.58 3.65 -6.06
CA ALA A 112 -8.34 2.54 -5.49
C ALA A 112 -7.51 1.25 -5.49
N PRO A 113 -6.29 1.26 -4.91
CA PRO A 113 -5.51 0.04 -4.79
C PRO A 113 -6.14 -0.91 -3.78
N GLU A 114 -5.82 -2.20 -3.93
CA GLU A 114 -6.07 -3.19 -2.88
C GLU A 114 -5.38 -2.77 -1.57
N VAL A 115 -5.96 -3.09 -0.41
CA VAL A 115 -5.45 -2.77 0.93
C VAL A 115 -5.14 -4.08 1.65
N ALA A 116 -3.89 -4.30 2.05
CA ALA A 116 -3.44 -5.53 2.67
C ALA A 116 -2.67 -5.26 3.97
N GLY A 117 -2.51 -6.29 4.80
CA GLY A 117 -1.70 -6.19 6.02
C GLY A 117 -0.19 -6.05 5.76
N LEU A 118 0.24 -6.38 4.55
CA LEU A 118 1.58 -6.11 4.04
C LEU A 118 1.45 -5.37 2.70
N ASN A 119 1.54 -4.04 2.75
CA ASN A 119 1.53 -3.20 1.56
C ASN A 119 2.95 -2.98 1.08
N PHE A 120 3.13 -2.73 -0.22
CA PHE A 120 4.42 -2.44 -0.80
C PHE A 120 4.24 -1.55 -2.04
N HIS A 121 5.04 -0.48 -2.11
CA HIS A 121 5.09 0.44 -3.25
C HIS A 121 3.72 1.04 -3.58
N GLY A 122 2.98 1.45 -2.55
CA GLY A 122 1.61 1.98 -2.68
C GLY A 122 0.60 0.98 -3.24
N ASN A 123 0.94 -0.31 -3.28
CA ASN A 123 0.21 -1.37 -3.95
C ASN A 123 0.02 -1.15 -5.47
N LEU A 124 0.95 -0.44 -6.09
CA LEU A 124 0.90 -0.02 -7.49
C LEU A 124 2.05 -0.60 -8.31
N LEU A 125 1.77 -0.84 -9.59
CA LEU A 125 2.79 -0.98 -10.63
C LEU A 125 2.91 0.36 -11.35
N ALA A 126 4.11 0.94 -11.34
CA ALA A 126 4.43 2.13 -12.11
C ALA A 126 4.91 1.72 -13.52
N ILE A 127 4.24 2.22 -14.56
CA ILE A 127 4.54 1.91 -15.97
C ILE A 127 5.01 3.18 -16.67
N PHE A 128 6.21 3.12 -17.24
CA PHE A 128 6.77 4.18 -18.06
C PHE A 128 6.69 3.78 -19.52
N ALA A 129 6.12 4.66 -20.34
CA ALA A 129 6.01 4.44 -21.78
C ALA A 129 6.85 5.48 -22.54
N SER A 130 7.58 5.02 -23.55
CA SER A 130 8.26 5.89 -24.51
C SER A 130 7.95 5.45 -25.95
N PRO A 131 7.98 6.39 -26.91
CA PRO A 131 7.90 6.05 -28.33
C PRO A 131 8.87 4.94 -28.70
N ALA A 132 8.43 4.06 -29.59
CA ALA A 132 9.28 3.02 -30.14
C ALA A 132 10.36 3.62 -31.04
N PRO A 133 11.63 3.21 -30.89
CA PRO A 133 12.70 3.66 -31.80
C PRO A 133 12.47 3.20 -33.25
N GLU A 134 11.69 2.14 -33.47
CA GLU A 134 11.32 1.62 -34.79
C GLU A 134 10.32 2.52 -35.54
N GLY A 135 9.73 3.52 -34.86
CA GLY A 135 8.90 4.55 -35.46
C GLY A 135 7.38 4.35 -35.31
N VAL A 136 6.62 5.17 -36.01
CA VAL A 136 5.15 5.27 -35.90
C VAL A 136 4.46 3.94 -36.23
N GLY A 137 3.40 3.62 -35.49
CA GLY A 137 2.59 2.41 -35.70
C GLY A 137 3.11 1.17 -34.98
N THR A 138 4.33 1.21 -34.43
CA THR A 138 4.90 0.10 -33.67
C THR A 138 4.57 0.20 -32.17
N PRO A 139 4.51 -0.92 -31.43
CA PRO A 139 4.23 -0.90 -29.99
C PRO A 139 5.30 -0.11 -29.22
N PRO A 140 4.93 0.80 -28.30
CA PRO A 140 5.88 1.62 -27.56
C PRO A 140 6.79 0.78 -26.66
N ARG A 141 7.95 1.33 -26.30
CA ARG A 141 8.81 0.72 -25.28
C ARG A 141 8.21 0.95 -23.90
N LEU A 142 8.12 -0.11 -23.11
CA LEU A 142 7.64 -0.07 -21.74
C LEU A 142 8.77 -0.43 -20.77
N THR A 143 8.88 0.33 -19.68
CA THR A 143 9.60 -0.08 -18.48
C THR A 143 8.64 0.02 -17.28
N MET A 144 8.98 -0.67 -16.19
CA MET A 144 8.13 -0.70 -15.01
C MET A 144 8.94 -0.62 -13.72
N GLN A 145 8.27 -0.23 -12.65
CA GLN A 145 8.77 -0.28 -11.28
C GLN A 145 7.67 -0.85 -10.36
N PRO A 146 7.97 -1.87 -9.53
CA PRO A 146 9.23 -2.61 -9.46
C PRO A 146 9.52 -3.41 -10.74
N ARG A 147 10.79 -3.61 -11.06
CA ARG A 147 11.23 -4.36 -12.24
C ARG A 147 11.09 -5.85 -11.98
N SER A 148 10.48 -6.54 -12.94
CA SER A 148 10.43 -8.00 -12.99
C SER A 148 10.23 -8.48 -14.44
N ALA A 149 10.80 -9.63 -14.79
CA ALA A 149 10.61 -10.25 -16.10
C ALA A 149 9.32 -11.08 -16.20
N TRP A 150 8.74 -11.50 -15.07
CA TRP A 150 7.52 -12.32 -15.06
C TRP A 150 6.23 -11.50 -14.95
N ILE A 151 6.31 -10.21 -14.58
CA ILE A 151 5.20 -9.27 -14.71
C ILE A 151 5.09 -8.88 -16.18
N GLN A 152 4.14 -9.48 -16.88
CA GLN A 152 3.93 -9.21 -18.30
C GLN A 152 2.85 -8.14 -18.52
N ILE A 153 3.19 -7.14 -19.34
CA ILE A 153 2.26 -6.13 -19.83
C ILE A 153 1.98 -6.42 -21.30
N ALA A 154 0.76 -6.84 -21.62
CA ALA A 154 0.32 -6.95 -23.00
C ALA A 154 0.26 -5.56 -23.63
N ASN A 155 1.16 -5.29 -24.57
CA ASN A 155 1.27 -3.97 -25.19
C ASN A 155 0.34 -3.87 -26.41
N ARG A 156 -0.83 -3.25 -26.23
CA ARG A 156 -1.78 -2.91 -27.29
C ARG A 156 -1.78 -1.41 -27.61
N ALA A 157 -0.84 -0.67 -27.02
CA ALA A 157 -0.63 0.73 -27.35
C ALA A 157 0.18 0.85 -28.65
N LYS A 158 0.16 2.03 -29.26
CA LYS A 158 0.93 2.31 -30.48
C LYS A 158 1.68 3.63 -30.39
N THR A 159 2.84 3.68 -31.03
CA THR A 159 3.62 4.90 -31.18
C THR A 159 2.98 5.81 -32.23
N VAL A 160 2.79 7.10 -31.94
CA VAL A 160 2.20 8.07 -32.87
C VAL A 160 3.07 9.33 -33.01
N ALA A 161 3.11 9.95 -34.18
CA ALA A 161 3.85 11.21 -34.39
C ALA A 161 3.00 12.47 -34.15
N LYS A 162 1.67 12.37 -34.23
CA LYS A 162 0.72 13.49 -34.09
C LYS A 162 -0.45 13.08 -33.21
N GLY A 163 -1.18 14.07 -32.67
CA GLY A 163 -2.33 13.85 -31.81
C GLY A 163 -1.98 13.77 -30.32
N SER A 164 -2.91 13.24 -29.52
CA SER A 164 -2.81 13.19 -28.06
C SER A 164 -1.89 12.06 -27.57
N ASN A 165 -1.20 12.31 -26.45
CA ASN A 165 -0.42 11.30 -25.73
C ASN A 165 -1.34 10.62 -24.71
N THR A 166 -2.26 9.78 -25.19
CA THR A 166 -3.35 9.19 -24.41
C THR A 166 -3.20 7.68 -24.34
N TYR A 167 -2.70 7.17 -23.22
CA TYR A 167 -2.50 5.75 -22.98
C TYR A 167 -2.92 5.43 -21.54
N TRP A 168 -3.38 4.20 -21.30
CA TRP A 168 -3.88 3.77 -19.99
C TRP A 168 -3.67 2.27 -19.77
N PRO A 169 -3.38 1.85 -18.53
CA PRO A 169 -3.31 0.44 -18.18
C PRO A 169 -4.70 -0.12 -17.83
N SER A 170 -4.82 -1.43 -17.93
CA SER A 170 -5.91 -2.22 -17.37
C SER A 170 -5.33 -3.49 -16.77
N ARG A 171 -5.84 -3.89 -15.61
CA ARG A 171 -5.51 -5.13 -14.92
C ARG A 171 -6.76 -6.01 -14.83
N LYS A 172 -6.60 -7.33 -14.95
CA LYS A 172 -7.64 -8.29 -14.54
C LYS A 172 -7.83 -8.24 -13.02
N SER A 173 -9.06 -8.26 -12.52
CA SER A 173 -9.36 -8.09 -11.09
C SER A 173 -8.70 -9.12 -10.16
N ASP A 174 -8.45 -10.34 -10.64
CA ASP A 174 -7.95 -11.48 -9.87
C ASP A 174 -6.49 -11.86 -10.19
N ALA A 175 -5.78 -11.03 -10.98
CA ALA A 175 -4.42 -11.34 -11.39
C ALA A 175 -3.59 -10.10 -11.71
N ASN A 176 -2.26 -10.21 -11.53
CA ASN A 176 -1.28 -9.22 -12.00
C ASN A 176 -0.99 -9.34 -13.50
N SER A 177 -2.05 -9.44 -14.31
CA SER A 177 -2.00 -9.48 -15.77
C SER A 177 -2.44 -8.13 -16.32
N PHE A 178 -1.51 -7.38 -16.88
CA PHE A 178 -1.73 -6.01 -17.33
C PHE A 178 -1.84 -5.91 -18.84
N THR A 179 -2.64 -4.97 -19.33
CA THR A 179 -2.69 -4.56 -20.74
C THR A 179 -2.57 -3.05 -20.83
N LEU A 180 -1.68 -2.56 -21.69
CA LEU A 180 -1.56 -1.13 -21.98
C LEU A 180 -2.25 -0.82 -23.30
N PHE A 181 -3.10 0.20 -23.31
CA PHE A 181 -3.83 0.67 -24.49
C PHE A 181 -3.46 2.11 -24.85
N GLY A 182 -3.83 2.53 -26.06
CA GLY A 182 -3.80 3.92 -26.48
C GLY A 182 -2.60 4.31 -27.34
N ASN A 183 -2.25 5.60 -27.31
CA ASN A 183 -1.27 6.24 -28.17
C ASN A 183 -0.14 6.85 -27.34
N VAL A 184 1.10 6.49 -27.66
CA VAL A 184 2.31 7.04 -27.05
C VAL A 184 3.01 7.92 -28.07
N ARG A 185 3.01 9.23 -27.84
CA ARG A 185 3.65 10.24 -28.71
C ARG A 185 4.99 10.71 -28.17
N THR A 186 5.11 10.81 -26.85
CA THR A 186 6.29 11.34 -26.16
C THR A 186 6.61 10.47 -24.96
N THR A 187 7.87 10.43 -24.56
CA THR A 187 8.29 9.79 -23.31
C THR A 187 7.56 10.42 -22.13
N ALA A 188 6.98 9.57 -21.30
CA ALA A 188 6.26 10.00 -20.10
C ALA A 188 7.25 10.55 -19.06
N PRO A 189 7.06 11.78 -18.54
CA PRO A 189 7.92 12.30 -17.46
C PRO A 189 7.59 11.66 -16.11
N THR A 190 6.37 11.13 -15.95
CA THR A 190 5.87 10.45 -14.76
C THR A 190 5.28 9.09 -15.16
N PRO A 191 5.29 8.09 -14.27
CA PRO A 191 4.68 6.80 -14.58
C PRO A 191 3.15 6.88 -14.63
N LEU A 192 2.54 5.97 -15.39
CA LEU A 192 1.16 5.58 -15.15
C LEU A 192 1.13 4.52 -14.06
N ASN A 193 0.37 4.78 -13.01
CA ASN A 193 0.21 3.84 -11.91
C ASN A 193 -1.07 3.02 -12.08
N THR A 194 -0.98 1.72 -11.82
CA THR A 194 -2.13 0.80 -11.82
C THR A 194 -2.08 -0.09 -10.59
N PRO A 195 -3.23 -0.32 -9.91
CA PRO A 195 -3.32 -1.25 -8.79
C PRO A 195 -2.79 -2.63 -9.13
N THR A 196 -2.12 -3.25 -8.17
CA THR A 196 -1.71 -4.65 -8.21
C THR A 196 -2.71 -5.52 -7.45
N HIS A 197 -2.72 -6.82 -7.76
CA HIS A 197 -3.46 -7.84 -7.03
C HIS A 197 -2.59 -8.50 -5.98
N ASN A 198 -3.15 -8.76 -4.80
CA ASN A 198 -2.54 -9.53 -3.73
C ASN A 198 -1.08 -9.09 -3.50
N ASN A 199 -0.95 -7.83 -3.07
CA ASN A 199 0.33 -7.18 -2.95
C ASN A 199 1.33 -7.87 -2.01
N PRO A 200 0.92 -8.49 -0.87
CA PRO A 200 1.83 -9.29 -0.07
C PRO A 200 2.51 -10.40 -0.89
N LEU A 201 1.72 -11.17 -1.65
CA LEU A 201 2.26 -12.23 -2.50
C LEU A 201 3.18 -11.69 -3.60
N LEU A 202 2.81 -10.58 -4.23
CA LEU A 202 3.63 -9.90 -5.23
C LEU A 202 4.99 -9.49 -4.64
N PHE A 203 5.00 -8.90 -3.45
CA PHE A 203 6.22 -8.47 -2.77
C PHE A 203 7.15 -9.65 -2.47
N GLY A 204 6.63 -10.73 -1.90
CA GLY A 204 7.42 -11.94 -1.66
C GLY A 204 7.98 -12.56 -2.96
N GLN A 205 7.21 -12.53 -4.05
CA GLN A 205 7.66 -13.00 -5.37
C GLN A 205 8.78 -12.14 -5.95
N LEU A 206 8.74 -10.82 -5.74
CA LEU A 206 9.80 -9.90 -6.16
C LEU A 206 11.11 -10.11 -5.36
N LEU A 207 11.00 -10.44 -4.07
CA LEU A 207 12.16 -10.80 -3.24
C LEU A 207 12.73 -12.16 -3.64
N ALA A 208 11.89 -13.18 -3.85
CA ALA A 208 12.31 -14.49 -4.32
C ALA A 208 13.06 -14.39 -5.67
N GLU A 209 12.56 -13.57 -6.60
CA GLU A 209 13.27 -13.28 -7.85
C GLU A 209 14.68 -12.73 -7.61
N ARG A 210 14.83 -11.77 -6.70
CA ARG A 210 16.11 -11.12 -6.42
C ARG A 210 17.08 -12.02 -5.67
N LEU A 211 16.59 -12.85 -4.75
CA LEU A 211 17.38 -13.91 -4.10
C LEU A 211 17.98 -14.85 -5.15
N MET A 212 17.18 -15.33 -6.11
CA MET A 212 17.66 -16.17 -7.21
C MET A 212 18.67 -15.45 -8.11
N ARG A 213 18.51 -14.14 -8.36
CA ARG A 213 19.51 -13.34 -9.10
C ARG A 213 20.86 -13.27 -8.36
N ARG A 214 20.83 -13.32 -7.03
CA ARG A 214 22.02 -13.38 -6.16
C ARG A 214 22.58 -14.79 -5.95
N GLY A 215 22.01 -15.80 -6.62
CA GLY A 215 22.48 -17.19 -6.53
C GLY A 215 21.89 -17.98 -5.37
N ILE A 216 20.96 -17.41 -4.60
CA ILE A 216 20.23 -18.10 -3.53
C ILE A 216 19.06 -18.85 -4.16
N ALA A 217 19.09 -20.19 -4.14
CA ALA A 217 17.96 -20.99 -4.61
C ALA A 217 16.72 -20.74 -3.74
N VAL A 218 15.53 -20.66 -4.35
CA VAL A 218 14.25 -20.49 -3.65
C VAL A 218 13.33 -21.65 -4.03
N GLY A 219 12.99 -22.50 -3.05
CA GLY A 219 12.36 -23.78 -3.29
C GLY A 219 13.24 -24.68 -4.17
N ASN A 220 12.69 -25.10 -5.31
CA ASN A 220 13.40 -25.89 -6.32
C ASN A 220 13.95 -25.03 -7.48
N GLU A 221 13.86 -23.71 -7.39
CA GLU A 221 14.26 -22.78 -8.44
C GLU A 221 15.59 -22.10 -8.10
N THR A 222 16.56 -22.15 -9.02
CA THR A 222 17.90 -21.57 -8.84
C THR A 222 18.11 -20.28 -9.63
N ARG A 223 17.18 -19.94 -10.53
CA ARG A 223 17.22 -18.75 -11.39
C ARG A 223 15.80 -18.25 -11.67
N PRO A 224 15.59 -16.93 -11.83
CA PRO A 224 14.30 -16.38 -12.22
C PRO A 224 13.79 -16.95 -13.55
N ARG A 225 12.47 -17.06 -13.67
CA ARG A 225 11.76 -17.49 -14.89
C ARG A 225 10.78 -16.40 -15.34
N LEU A 226 10.15 -16.59 -16.50
CA LEU A 226 9.04 -15.75 -16.99
C LEU A 226 7.69 -16.13 -16.35
N LYS A 227 7.72 -16.54 -15.07
CA LYS A 227 6.55 -16.82 -14.24
C LYS A 227 6.88 -16.43 -12.80
N PRO A 228 5.88 -16.07 -11.98
CA PRO A 228 6.11 -15.77 -10.57
C PRO A 228 6.75 -16.97 -9.84
N PRO A 229 7.69 -16.75 -8.90
CA PRO A 229 8.28 -17.80 -8.09
C PRO A 229 7.22 -18.57 -7.29
N ALA A 230 7.31 -19.91 -7.30
CA ALA A 230 6.27 -20.77 -6.71
C ALA A 230 6.40 -21.00 -5.19
N ALA A 231 7.62 -20.90 -4.64
CA ALA A 231 7.88 -21.11 -3.21
C ALA A 231 7.66 -19.83 -2.38
N VAL A 232 6.55 -19.15 -2.65
CA VAL A 232 6.11 -17.94 -1.96
C VAL A 232 4.62 -18.10 -1.68
N ARG A 233 4.19 -17.91 -0.43
CA ARG A 233 2.78 -18.02 -0.04
C ARG A 233 2.43 -17.07 1.09
N LEU A 234 1.14 -16.79 1.22
CA LEU A 234 0.63 -16.16 2.44
C LEU A 234 0.60 -17.20 3.57
N ALA A 235 0.68 -16.72 4.81
CA ALA A 235 0.42 -17.53 6.00
C ALA A 235 -1.02 -18.06 5.95
N ASP A 236 -1.27 -19.29 6.37
CA ASP A 236 -2.65 -19.76 6.50
C ASP A 236 -3.32 -19.09 7.71
N PRO A 237 -4.66 -18.91 7.73
CA PRO A 237 -5.35 -18.19 8.81
C PRO A 237 -4.96 -18.67 10.21
N ASP A 238 -4.95 -20.00 10.42
CA ASP A 238 -4.68 -20.63 11.71
C ASP A 238 -3.21 -21.09 11.87
N GLU A 239 -2.32 -20.69 10.97
CA GLU A 239 -0.93 -21.11 11.00
C GLU A 239 -0.15 -20.47 12.16
N THR A 240 0.53 -21.30 12.95
CA THR A 240 1.50 -20.81 13.93
C THR A 240 2.87 -20.69 13.28
N LEU A 241 3.34 -19.46 13.13
CA LEU A 241 4.67 -19.16 12.58
C LEU A 241 5.69 -19.00 13.71
N PRO A 242 6.89 -19.60 13.61
CA PRO A 242 7.94 -19.41 14.60
C PRO A 242 8.48 -17.98 14.51
N GLU A 243 8.93 -17.40 15.63
CA GLU A 243 9.54 -16.06 15.65
C GLU A 243 10.69 -15.95 14.64
N GLY A 244 11.58 -16.94 14.64
CA GLY A 244 12.77 -16.99 13.79
C GLY A 244 13.92 -16.09 14.28
N GLU A 245 15.06 -16.14 13.61
CA GLU A 245 16.14 -15.17 13.77
C GLU A 245 15.83 -13.91 12.96
N LEU A 246 15.79 -12.76 13.62
CA LEU A 246 15.53 -11.49 12.97
C LEU A 246 16.65 -11.11 11.98
N ALA A 247 16.30 -10.97 10.70
CA ALA A 247 17.23 -10.53 9.65
C ALA A 247 17.13 -9.03 9.39
N ALA A 248 15.93 -8.45 9.41
CA ALA A 248 15.71 -7.03 9.21
C ALA A 248 14.40 -6.55 9.85
N ILE A 249 14.37 -5.28 10.22
CA ILE A 249 13.14 -4.55 10.57
C ILE A 249 13.14 -3.26 9.79
N ILE A 250 12.04 -3.02 9.07
CA ILE A 250 11.77 -1.74 8.44
C ILE A 250 10.78 -1.00 9.33
N THR A 251 11.08 0.26 9.61
CA THR A 251 10.28 1.10 10.49
C THR A 251 9.80 2.35 9.77
N THR A 252 8.53 2.69 9.93
CA THR A 252 7.96 3.96 9.44
C THR A 252 7.27 4.70 10.59
N PRO A 253 7.70 5.91 10.96
CA PRO A 253 7.02 6.72 11.97
C PRO A 253 5.59 7.08 11.54
N LEU A 254 4.64 7.08 12.48
CA LEU A 254 3.26 7.45 12.21
C LEU A 254 3.16 8.83 11.55
N GLN A 255 3.96 9.81 12.00
CA GLN A 255 3.93 11.16 11.45
C GLN A 255 4.17 11.19 9.93
N GLU A 256 5.06 10.34 9.42
CA GLU A 256 5.32 10.26 7.98
C GLU A 256 4.12 9.70 7.22
N VAL A 257 3.46 8.70 7.78
CA VAL A 257 2.21 8.12 7.26
C VAL A 257 1.07 9.15 7.28
N LEU A 258 0.93 9.94 8.36
CA LEU A 258 -0.10 10.98 8.47
C LEU A 258 0.14 12.09 7.43
N ASN A 259 1.37 12.59 7.30
CA ASN A 259 1.74 13.62 6.32
C ASN A 259 1.43 13.14 4.90
N ARG A 260 1.92 11.93 4.56
CA ARG A 260 1.71 11.33 3.24
C ARG A 260 0.23 11.05 2.94
N CYS A 261 -0.56 10.71 3.97
CA CYS A 261 -2.01 10.53 3.84
C CYS A 261 -2.75 11.84 3.54
N ASN A 262 -2.45 12.90 4.28
CA ASN A 262 -3.21 14.16 4.24
C ASN A 262 -2.70 15.13 3.17
N THR A 263 -1.40 15.37 3.06
CA THR A 263 -0.80 16.30 2.08
C THR A 263 -1.05 15.85 0.65
N ASP A 264 -0.87 14.56 0.37
CA ASP A 264 -1.02 13.99 -0.99
C ASP A 264 -2.36 13.29 -1.22
N SER A 265 -3.23 13.24 -0.21
CA SER A 265 -4.54 12.59 -0.24
C SER A 265 -4.50 11.12 -0.71
N ILE A 266 -3.52 10.34 -0.24
CA ILE A 266 -3.36 8.94 -0.66
C ILE A 266 -4.37 8.03 0.05
N ASN A 267 -5.30 7.46 -0.71
CA ASN A 267 -6.37 6.62 -0.15
C ASN A 267 -5.86 5.39 0.61
N LEU A 268 -4.87 4.67 0.06
CA LEU A 268 -4.28 3.48 0.71
C LEU A 268 -3.85 3.76 2.15
N TYR A 269 -3.28 4.94 2.40
CA TYR A 269 -2.78 5.31 3.73
C TYR A 269 -3.93 5.46 4.71
N ALA A 270 -5.01 6.14 4.29
CA ALA A 270 -6.20 6.29 5.11
C ALA A 270 -6.86 4.94 5.41
N GLU A 271 -6.97 4.05 4.42
CA GLU A 271 -7.56 2.72 4.64
C GLU A 271 -6.72 1.85 5.57
N ALA A 272 -5.40 1.86 5.37
CA ALA A 272 -4.48 1.13 6.24
C ALA A 272 -4.51 1.66 7.68
N LEU A 273 -4.54 2.98 7.88
CA LEU A 273 -4.69 3.60 9.20
C LEU A 273 -6.02 3.20 9.86
N LEU A 274 -7.13 3.20 9.11
CA LEU A 274 -8.44 2.80 9.63
C LEU A 274 -8.44 1.33 10.09
N LYS A 275 -7.94 0.40 9.26
CA LYS A 275 -7.81 -1.01 9.67
C LYS A 275 -6.83 -1.16 10.83
N ARG A 276 -5.74 -0.38 10.88
CA ARG A 276 -4.72 -0.45 11.93
C ARG A 276 -5.21 -0.01 13.30
N ILE A 277 -6.05 1.03 13.40
CA ILE A 277 -6.69 1.40 14.68
C ILE A 277 -7.70 0.35 15.12
N GLY A 278 -8.40 -0.28 14.17
CA GLY A 278 -9.30 -1.40 14.42
C GLY A 278 -8.56 -2.57 15.06
N HIS A 279 -7.42 -2.97 14.47
CA HIS A 279 -6.52 -3.97 15.05
C HIS A 279 -6.00 -3.55 16.43
N GLU A 280 -5.55 -2.31 16.60
CA GLU A 280 -4.94 -1.85 17.86
C GLU A 280 -5.87 -2.02 19.06
N VAL A 281 -7.14 -1.66 18.89
CA VAL A 281 -8.11 -1.69 19.99
C VAL A 281 -8.69 -3.09 20.19
N THR A 282 -9.03 -3.79 19.10
CA THR A 282 -9.73 -5.08 19.19
C THR A 282 -8.79 -6.26 19.39
N ARG A 283 -7.53 -6.14 18.98
CA ARG A 283 -6.55 -7.23 18.85
C ARG A 283 -6.94 -8.35 17.88
N GLU A 284 -8.03 -8.16 17.14
CA GLU A 284 -8.45 -8.97 16.01
C GLU A 284 -7.80 -8.46 14.71
N GLN A 285 -7.97 -9.17 13.60
CA GLN A 285 -7.56 -8.65 12.30
C GLN A 285 -8.24 -7.31 12.03
N GLY A 286 -7.49 -6.30 11.59
CA GLY A 286 -8.03 -5.00 11.20
C GLY A 286 -8.96 -5.13 10.00
N THR A 287 -10.18 -4.60 10.14
CA THR A 287 -11.21 -4.57 9.10
C THR A 287 -11.74 -3.14 8.97
N TRP A 288 -12.47 -2.85 7.89
CA TRP A 288 -13.15 -1.56 7.79
C TRP A 288 -14.20 -1.38 8.89
N ASP A 289 -14.92 -2.44 9.26
CA ASP A 289 -15.97 -2.40 10.27
C ASP A 289 -15.44 -2.12 11.68
N ASN A 290 -14.37 -2.81 12.09
CA ASN A 290 -13.79 -2.58 13.42
C ASN A 290 -13.04 -1.23 13.47
N GLY A 291 -12.36 -0.83 12.39
CA GLY A 291 -11.76 0.49 12.25
C GLY A 291 -12.79 1.62 12.33
N ALA A 292 -13.91 1.49 11.60
CA ALA A 292 -15.02 2.43 11.64
C ALA A 292 -15.65 2.53 13.03
N SER A 293 -15.71 1.41 13.75
CA SER A 293 -16.20 1.38 15.13
C SER A 293 -15.28 2.13 16.08
N VAL A 294 -13.97 1.92 15.99
CA VAL A 294 -12.97 2.65 16.78
C VAL A 294 -13.01 4.15 16.45
N LEU A 295 -13.06 4.53 15.17
CA LEU A 295 -13.16 5.93 14.77
C LEU A 295 -14.43 6.62 15.31
N ARG A 296 -15.55 5.89 15.35
CA ARG A 296 -16.80 6.37 15.93
C ARG A 296 -16.71 6.55 17.46
N MET A 297 -16.00 5.66 18.15
CA MET A 297 -15.72 5.82 19.58
C MET A 297 -14.88 7.06 19.84
N THR A 298 -13.82 7.30 19.05
CA THR A 298 -12.99 8.51 19.18
C THR A 298 -13.79 9.80 18.89
N LEU A 299 -14.72 9.76 17.92
CA LEU A 299 -15.66 10.86 17.68
C LEU A 299 -16.57 11.14 18.88
N GLU A 300 -17.09 10.09 19.50
CA GLU A 300 -17.93 10.21 20.70
C GLU A 300 -17.15 10.80 21.88
N GLU A 301 -15.93 10.33 22.13
CA GLU A 301 -15.07 10.83 23.20
C GLU A 301 -14.71 12.31 23.03
N ARG A 302 -14.44 12.75 21.80
CA ARG A 302 -14.01 14.12 21.51
C ARG A 302 -15.17 15.11 21.37
N LEU A 303 -16.26 14.70 20.73
CA LEU A 303 -17.33 15.61 20.29
C LEU A 303 -18.73 15.24 20.84
N GLY A 304 -18.84 14.13 21.56
CA GLY A 304 -20.08 13.61 22.12
C GLY A 304 -20.92 12.75 21.16
N SER A 305 -21.88 12.02 21.72
CA SER A 305 -22.65 10.99 21.01
C SER A 305 -23.41 11.48 19.78
N ASN A 306 -23.80 12.77 19.74
CA ASN A 306 -24.49 13.31 18.56
C ASN A 306 -23.59 13.33 17.32
N ALA A 307 -22.31 13.67 17.46
CA ALA A 307 -21.36 13.63 16.35
C ALA A 307 -21.13 12.18 15.88
N ALA A 308 -21.04 11.24 16.82
CA ALA A 308 -20.85 9.81 16.52
C ALA A 308 -22.05 9.17 15.79
N ILE A 309 -23.28 9.44 16.24
CA ILE A 309 -24.50 8.86 15.67
C ILE A 309 -24.83 9.44 14.28
N THR A 310 -24.49 10.71 14.05
CA THR A 310 -24.79 11.38 12.76
C THR A 310 -23.71 11.17 11.70
N THR A 311 -22.62 10.47 12.03
CA THR A 311 -21.49 10.21 11.13
C THR A 311 -21.50 8.76 10.66
N ILE A 312 -21.59 8.55 9.35
CA ILE A 312 -21.49 7.23 8.72
C ILE A 312 -20.07 7.08 8.17
N ILE A 313 -19.38 6.06 8.67
CA ILE A 313 -18.00 5.72 8.34
C ILE A 313 -18.04 4.38 7.64
N ALA A 314 -17.91 4.40 6.32
CA ALA A 314 -17.80 3.21 5.50
C ALA A 314 -16.32 2.88 5.25
N ASP A 315 -15.50 3.88 4.95
CA ASP A 315 -14.06 3.69 4.70
C ASP A 315 -13.22 4.84 5.30
N GLY A 316 -11.89 4.71 5.22
CA GLY A 316 -10.96 5.68 5.80
C GLY A 316 -10.68 6.86 4.89
N SER A 317 -10.71 6.65 3.57
CA SER A 317 -10.27 7.62 2.57
C SER A 317 -11.35 8.55 2.06
N GLY A 318 -12.62 8.17 2.23
CA GLY A 318 -13.77 8.87 1.68
C GLY A 318 -14.14 8.47 0.26
N LEU A 319 -13.57 7.38 -0.27
CA LEU A 319 -13.86 6.89 -1.62
C LEU A 319 -15.27 6.29 -1.73
N SER A 320 -15.74 5.66 -0.66
CA SER A 320 -17.12 5.17 -0.54
C SER A 320 -18.12 6.32 -0.50
N HIS A 321 -19.10 6.27 -1.41
CA HIS A 321 -20.25 7.20 -1.39
C HIS A 321 -21.21 6.96 -0.22
N SER A 322 -20.99 5.92 0.58
CA SER A 322 -21.77 5.64 1.79
C SER A 322 -21.29 6.45 3.01
N ASN A 323 -20.13 7.11 2.92
CA ASN A 323 -19.67 8.00 3.98
C ASN A 323 -20.57 9.23 4.09
N ILE A 324 -20.93 9.60 5.32
CA ILE A 324 -21.72 10.79 5.62
C ILE A 324 -21.12 11.50 6.82
N VAL A 325 -20.78 12.78 6.68
CA VAL A 325 -20.24 13.61 7.76
C VAL A 325 -20.91 14.99 7.70
N THR A 326 -21.26 15.55 8.86
CA THR A 326 -21.78 16.92 8.92
C THR A 326 -20.63 17.94 8.92
N PRO A 327 -20.82 19.16 8.38
CA PRO A 327 -19.81 20.21 8.46
C PRO A 327 -19.44 20.55 9.91
N LEU A 328 -20.42 20.51 10.82
CA LEU A 328 -20.23 20.74 12.25
C LEU A 328 -19.33 19.68 12.89
N THR A 329 -19.49 18.40 12.50
CA THR A 329 -18.61 17.32 12.95
C THR A 329 -17.17 17.58 12.48
N LEU A 330 -16.95 17.92 11.21
CA LEU A 330 -15.60 18.19 10.70
C LEU A 330 -14.94 19.39 11.38
N THR A 331 -15.67 20.49 11.56
CA THR A 331 -15.10 21.69 12.20
C THR A 331 -14.82 21.44 13.68
N GLY A 332 -15.76 20.80 14.39
CA GLY A 332 -15.56 20.44 15.79
C GLY A 332 -14.40 19.46 15.96
N TRP A 333 -14.24 18.52 15.03
CA TRP A 333 -13.13 17.58 15.02
C TRP A 333 -11.79 18.30 14.97
N VAL A 334 -11.58 19.15 13.95
CA VAL A 334 -10.33 19.92 13.80
C VAL A 334 -10.10 20.84 15.00
N GLU A 335 -11.15 21.52 15.49
CA GLU A 335 -11.07 22.36 16.69
C GLU A 335 -10.63 21.55 17.93
N SER A 336 -11.15 20.33 18.10
CA SER A 336 -10.78 19.47 19.23
C SER A 336 -9.29 19.09 19.25
N PHE A 337 -8.65 18.97 18.09
CA PHE A 337 -7.20 18.75 18.01
C PHE A 337 -6.43 20.06 18.17
N ALA A 338 -6.94 21.18 17.66
CA ALA A 338 -6.30 22.48 17.84
C ALA A 338 -6.20 22.90 19.32
N LEU A 339 -7.12 22.41 20.16
CA LEU A 339 -7.15 22.65 21.61
C LEU A 339 -6.42 21.57 22.44
N ASP A 340 -5.98 20.48 21.83
CA ASP A 340 -5.32 19.36 22.50
C ASP A 340 -3.80 19.58 22.59
N GLU A 341 -3.28 19.89 23.78
CA GLU A 341 -1.85 20.21 23.94
C GLU A 341 -0.90 19.08 23.50
N THR A 342 -1.35 17.82 23.52
CA THR A 342 -0.52 16.67 23.19
C THR A 342 -0.65 16.30 21.71
N LEU A 343 -1.86 16.35 21.16
CA LEU A 343 -2.14 15.86 19.81
C LEU A 343 -2.24 16.97 18.75
N ARG A 344 -2.23 18.25 19.16
CA ARG A 344 -2.28 19.40 18.25
C ARG A 344 -1.17 19.38 17.21
N GLU A 345 0.08 19.31 17.66
CA GLU A 345 1.23 19.38 16.78
C GLU A 345 1.26 18.24 15.76
N PRO A 346 1.23 16.95 16.15
CA PRO A 346 1.30 15.85 15.18
C PRO A 346 0.12 15.85 14.21
N TYR A 347 -1.08 16.21 14.67
CA TYR A 347 -2.25 16.31 13.79
C TYR A 347 -2.14 17.48 12.81
N LEU A 348 -1.87 18.70 13.27
CA LEU A 348 -1.83 19.88 12.40
C LEU A 348 -0.63 19.87 11.45
N LEU A 349 0.51 19.31 11.85
CA LEU A 349 1.66 19.13 10.95
C LEU A 349 1.32 18.24 9.75
N SER A 350 0.43 17.25 9.94
CA SER A 350 -0.01 16.40 8.83
C SER A 350 -0.88 17.12 7.81
N LEU A 351 -1.44 18.29 8.16
CA LEU A 351 -2.31 19.07 7.28
C LEU A 351 -1.57 20.17 6.51
N ALA A 352 -0.27 20.33 6.75
CA ALA A 352 0.54 21.47 6.31
C ALA A 352 1.09 21.34 4.89
#